data_AF-A0AA96GAV3-F1
#
_entry.id   AF-A0AA96GAV3-F1
#
_cell.length_a   1.000
_cell.length_b   1.000
_cell.length_c   1.000
_cell.angle_alpha   90.00
_cell.angle_beta   90.00
_cell.angle_gamma   90.00
#
_symmetry.space_group_name_H-M   'P 1'
#
loop_
_entity.id
_entity.type
_entity.pdbx_description
1 polymer ?
#
loop_
_entity_poly.entity_id
_entity_poly.type
_entity_poly.pdbx_seq_one_letter_code
_entity_poly.pdbx_strand_id
1 'polypeptide(L)'
;MTSTQPRGLYALIPTSQSGATPGERAASQLLHLREASVPVPVLVAAAELIAPHLEDADPVTRQAAAAVHARLLAAVADAAPGA
;
A
#
# COMPACT_ATOMS: atom_id res chain seq x y z
N MET A 1 32.92 -12.48 -56.32
CA MET A 1 33.36 -12.21 -54.94
C MET A 1 32.15 -11.82 -54.12
N THR A 2 31.95 -12.57 -53.04
CA THR A 2 30.82 -12.63 -52.12
C THR A 2 30.66 -11.35 -51.31
N SER A 3 29.42 -10.91 -51.04
CA SER A 3 29.06 -10.46 -49.69
C SER A 3 27.54 -10.38 -49.52
N THR A 4 26.93 -11.49 -49.13
CA THR A 4 25.57 -11.51 -48.56
C THR A 4 25.71 -11.10 -47.10
N GLN A 5 25.30 -9.88 -46.76
CA GLN A 5 25.36 -9.38 -45.38
C GLN A 5 24.44 -10.21 -44.46
N PRO A 6 24.89 -10.59 -43.26
CA PRO A 6 24.09 -11.38 -42.33
C PRO A 6 22.99 -10.51 -41.71
N ARG A 7 21.71 -10.84 -41.98
CA ARG A 7 20.55 -10.42 -41.16
C ARG A 7 20.55 -11.15 -39.81
N GLY A 8 21.66 -11.05 -39.09
CA GLY A 8 21.93 -11.80 -37.86
C GLY A 8 21.35 -11.12 -36.63
N LEU A 9 20.66 -11.91 -35.81
CA LEU A 9 20.29 -11.70 -34.40
C LEU A 9 19.30 -10.58 -34.05
N TYR A 10 19.29 -9.42 -34.71
CA TYR A 10 18.33 -8.34 -34.39
C TYR A 10 16.87 -8.71 -34.70
N ALA A 11 16.63 -9.60 -35.66
CA ALA A 11 15.31 -10.10 -36.00
C ALA A 11 14.73 -11.09 -34.97
N LEU A 12 15.58 -11.61 -34.07
CA LEU A 12 15.22 -12.55 -33.01
C LEU A 12 15.02 -11.88 -31.66
N ILE A 13 15.27 -10.57 -31.56
CA ILE A 13 14.90 -9.79 -30.37
C ILE A 13 13.39 -9.61 -30.45
N PRO A 14 12.58 -10.24 -29.58
CA PRO A 14 11.16 -9.98 -29.55
C PRO A 14 11.02 -8.51 -29.13
N THR A 15 10.73 -7.64 -30.09
CA THR A 15 10.39 -6.23 -29.82
C THR A 15 9.00 -6.10 -29.21
N SER A 16 8.37 -7.23 -28.85
CA SER A 16 7.20 -7.35 -27.99
C SER A 16 7.46 -6.91 -26.53
N GLN A 17 8.34 -5.94 -26.29
CA GLN A 17 8.07 -5.02 -25.20
C GLN A 17 6.93 -4.13 -25.69
N SER A 18 5.71 -4.68 -25.64
CA SER A 18 4.52 -3.86 -25.61
C SER A 18 4.64 -3.05 -24.33
N GLY A 19 5.29 -1.89 -24.42
CA GLY A 19 5.41 -0.96 -23.31
C GLY A 19 3.99 -0.68 -22.81
N ALA A 20 3.82 -0.71 -21.49
CA ALA A 20 2.52 -0.50 -20.86
C ALA A 20 1.84 0.71 -21.50
N THR A 21 0.64 0.48 -22.01
CA THR A 21 -0.17 1.53 -22.62
C THR A 21 -0.28 2.70 -21.63
N PRO A 22 -0.47 3.93 -22.09
CA PRO A 22 -0.73 5.06 -21.18
C PRO A 22 -1.85 4.75 -20.17
N GLY A 23 -2.86 3.98 -20.57
CA GLY A 23 -3.93 3.49 -19.69
C GLY A 23 -3.45 2.52 -18.61
N GLU A 24 -2.62 1.52 -18.96
CA GLU A 24 -2.03 0.59 -17.97
C GLU A 24 -1.10 1.30 -16.98
N ARG A 25 -0.33 2.29 -17.45
CA ARG A 25 0.51 3.11 -16.55
C ARG A 25 -0.34 3.97 -15.61
N ALA A 26 -1.43 4.57 -16.10
CA ALA A 26 -2.35 5.31 -15.25
C ALA A 26 -3.04 4.40 -14.22
N ALA A 27 -3.50 3.21 -14.65
CA ALA A 27 -4.15 2.25 -13.77
C ALA A 27 -3.20 1.76 -12.66
N SER A 28 -1.93 1.49 -12.97
CA SER A 28 -0.95 1.09 -11.94
C SER A 28 -0.66 2.24 -10.97
N GLN A 29 -0.56 3.48 -11.45
CA GLN A 29 -0.39 4.64 -10.55
C GLN A 29 -1.61 4.84 -9.64
N LEU A 30 -2.83 4.68 -10.16
CA LEU A 30 -4.05 4.76 -9.36
C LEU A 30 -4.16 3.60 -8.34
N LEU A 31 -3.68 2.41 -8.67
CA LEU A 31 -3.63 1.29 -7.72
C LEU A 31 -2.74 1.61 -6.51
N HIS A 32 -1.60 2.28 -6.71
CA HIS A 32 -0.73 2.69 -5.61
C HIS A 32 -1.36 3.77 -4.71
N LEU A 33 -2.41 4.47 -5.16
CA LEU A 33 -3.15 5.45 -4.36
C LEU A 33 -4.28 4.82 -3.53
N ARG A 34 -4.57 3.52 -3.72
CA ARG A 34 -5.67 2.85 -3.02
C ARG A 34 -5.38 2.63 -1.54
N GLU A 35 -4.10 2.50 -1.19
CA GLU A 35 -3.65 2.15 0.14
C GLU A 35 -2.69 3.20 0.66
N ALA A 36 -2.92 3.68 1.88
CA ALA A 36 -2.02 4.56 2.60
C ALA A 36 -1.32 3.75 3.69
N SER A 37 0.00 3.61 3.60
CA SER A 37 0.80 2.99 4.66
C SER A 37 1.00 4.00 5.78
N VAL A 38 0.44 3.69 6.97
CA VAL A 38 0.68 4.46 8.19
C VAL A 38 1.78 3.75 8.99
N PRO A 39 2.86 4.44 9.40
CA PRO A 39 3.89 3.80 10.22
C PRO A 39 3.32 3.29 11.55
N VAL A 40 3.70 2.08 11.96
CA VAL A 40 3.25 1.47 13.23
C VAL A 40 3.42 2.40 14.44
N PRO A 41 4.55 3.14 14.61
CA PRO A 41 4.69 4.08 15.72
C PRO A 41 3.61 5.17 15.76
N VAL A 42 3.09 5.59 14.60
CA VAL A 42 2.00 6.57 14.52
C VAL A 42 0.69 5.96 14.99
N LEU A 43 0.42 4.69 14.66
CA LEU A 43 -0.76 3.96 15.15
C LEU A 43 -0.72 3.77 16.67
N VAL A 44 0.45 3.43 17.21
CA VAL A 44 0.67 3.29 18.66
C VAL A 44 0.45 4.63 19.37
N ALA A 45 1.05 5.71 18.87
CA ALA A 45 0.85 7.04 19.42
C ALA A 45 -0.63 7.49 19.37
N ALA A 46 -1.35 7.18 18.29
CA ALA A 46 -2.78 7.45 18.21
C ALA A 46 -3.59 6.66 19.25
N ALA A 47 -3.21 5.41 19.54
CA ALA A 47 -3.87 4.62 20.58
C ALA A 47 -3.66 5.24 21.97
N GLU A 48 -2.43 5.69 22.27
CA GLU A 48 -2.10 6.40 23.51
C GLU A 48 -2.90 7.71 23.66
N LEU A 49 -3.09 8.46 22.58
CA LEU A 49 -3.89 9.69 22.58
C LEU A 49 -5.39 9.45 22.85
N ILE A 50 -5.92 8.29 22.43
CA ILE A 50 -7.34 7.94 22.61
C ILE A 50 -7.60 7.33 23.99
N ALA A 51 -6.60 6.70 24.62
CA ALA A 51 -6.76 5.99 25.89
C ALA A 51 -7.45 6.79 27.01
N PRO A 52 -7.19 8.10 27.23
CA PRO A 52 -7.89 8.88 28.26
C PRO A 52 -9.40 8.99 28.05
N HIS A 53 -9.89 8.87 26.81
CA HIS A 53 -11.31 8.98 26.48
C HIS A 53 -12.09 7.67 26.70
N LEU A 54 -11.41 6.58 27.09
CA LEU A 54 -12.07 5.30 27.41
C LEU A 54 -12.90 5.37 28.70
N GLU A 55 -12.65 6.37 29.54
CA GLU A 55 -13.39 6.63 30.78
C GLU A 55 -14.18 7.96 30.70
N ASP A 56 -14.43 8.46 29.48
CA ASP A 56 -15.15 9.72 29.28
C ASP A 56 -16.56 9.67 29.92
N ALA A 57 -16.93 10.77 30.57
CA ALA A 57 -18.23 10.93 31.20
C ALA A 57 -19.36 10.86 30.15
N ASP A 58 -19.13 11.40 28.96
CA ASP A 58 -20.06 11.27 27.84
C ASP A 58 -20.06 9.82 27.30
N PRO A 59 -21.18 9.09 27.39
CA PRO A 59 -21.24 7.70 26.94
C PRO A 59 -21.00 7.56 25.43
N VAL A 60 -21.33 8.57 24.62
CA VAL A 60 -21.11 8.54 23.18
C VAL A 60 -19.63 8.62 22.86
N THR A 61 -18.93 9.59 23.47
CA THR A 61 -17.48 9.74 23.35
C THR A 61 -16.75 8.49 23.83
N ARG A 62 -17.15 7.91 24.97
CA ARG A 62 -16.58 6.67 25.49
C ARG A 62 -16.72 5.49 24.53
N GLN A 63 -17.91 5.31 23.96
CA GLN A 63 -18.17 4.24 23.00
C GLN A 63 -17.34 4.43 21.72
N ALA A 64 -17.26 5.66 21.21
CA ALA A 64 -16.44 5.99 20.05
C ALA A 64 -14.95 5.75 20.32
N ALA A 65 -14.44 6.19 21.47
CA ALA A 65 -13.06 5.97 21.89
C ALA A 65 -12.74 4.47 21.99
N ALA A 66 -13.62 3.66 22.59
CA ALA A 66 -13.44 2.22 22.69
C ALA A 66 -13.36 1.55 21.30
N ALA A 67 -14.24 1.94 20.37
CA ALA A 67 -14.24 1.40 19.01
C ALA A 67 -12.96 1.79 18.24
N VAL A 68 -12.53 3.05 18.35
CA VAL A 68 -11.31 3.53 17.69
C VAL A 68 -10.07 2.87 18.30
N HIS A 69 -9.98 2.79 19.62
CA HIS A 69 -8.86 2.17 20.32
C HIS A 69 -8.71 0.69 19.95
N ALA A 70 -9.81 -0.07 19.90
CA ALA A 70 -9.79 -1.46 19.46
C ALA A 70 -9.32 -1.61 18.01
N ARG A 71 -9.76 -0.71 17.11
CA ARG A 71 -9.33 -0.71 15.71
C ARG A 71 -7.85 -0.39 15.55
N LEU A 72 -7.31 0.54 16.33
CA LEU A 72 -5.89 0.89 16.33
C LEU A 72 -5.03 -0.28 16.82
N LEU A 73 -5.42 -0.95 17.92
CA LEU A 73 -4.70 -2.12 18.42
C LEU A 73 -4.72 -3.28 17.42
N ALA A 74 -5.85 -3.52 16.75
CA ALA A 74 -5.94 -4.53 15.69
C ALA A 74 -5.00 -4.21 14.51
N ALA A 75 -4.94 -2.95 14.08
CA ALA A 75 -4.03 -2.52 13.02
C ALA A 75 -2.55 -2.65 13.41
N VAL A 76 -2.21 -2.39 14.68
CA VAL A 76 -0.85 -2.62 15.20
C VAL A 76 -0.50 -4.10 15.22
N ALA A 77 -1.44 -4.97 15.63
CA ALA A 77 -1.24 -6.41 15.65
C ALA A 77 -1.05 -7.00 14.24
N ASP A 78 -1.83 -6.55 13.26
CA ASP A 78 -1.72 -6.95 11.85
C ASP A 78 -0.38 -6.51 11.23
N ALA A 79 0.16 -5.37 11.66
CA ALA A 79 1.44 -4.85 11.18
C ALA A 79 2.67 -5.49 11.84
N ALA A 80 2.50 -6.33 12.88
CA ALA A 80 3.61 -7.02 13.51
C ALA A 80 4.12 -8.16 12.60
N PRO A 81 5.43 -8.23 12.28
CA PRO A 81 5.95 -9.28 11.41
C PRO A 81 5.87 -10.65 12.11
N GLY A 82 5.02 -11.55 11.60
CA GLY A 82 4.99 -12.96 12.01
C GLY A 82 3.64 -13.55 12.43
N ALA A 83 2.51 -13.03 11.93
CA ALA A 83 1.24 -13.76 11.97
C ALA A 83 1.22 -14.92 10.94
#